data_AF-A0A4U0PCY9-F1
#
_entry.id   AF-A0A4U0PCY9-F1
#
_cell.length_a   1.000
_cell.length_b   1.000
_cell.length_c   1.000
_cell.angle_alpha   90.00
_cell.angle_beta   90.00
_cell.angle_gamma   90.00
#
_symmetry.space_group_name_H-M   'P 1'
#
loop_
_entity.id
_entity.type
_entity.pdbx_description
1 polymer ?
#
loop_
_entity_poly.entity_id
_entity_poly.type
_entity_poly.pdbx_seq_one_letter_code
_entity_poly.pdbx_strand_id
1 'polypeptide(L)'
;MKKLLYLFLVLGLSLSSCKKEDSNGKPENIITLDGKDYELEAVTREISRFTGIAVEDLVFDKENLSYTHVRYSDMVIKISDYLPHFEI
;
A
#
# COMPACT_ATOMS: atom_id res chain seq x y z
N MET A 1 9.75 -50.74 25.58
CA MET A 1 8.74 -50.08 26.44
C MET A 1 9.38 -48.88 27.14
N LYS A 2 8.59 -47.79 27.27
CA LYS A 2 8.73 -46.56 28.07
C LYS A 2 9.78 -46.65 29.21
N LYS A 3 10.61 -45.62 29.48
CA LYS A 3 10.30 -44.45 30.33
C LYS A 3 11.56 -43.55 30.46
N LEU A 4 11.35 -42.32 30.97
CA LEU A 4 12.24 -41.14 31.15
C LEU A 4 12.15 -40.18 29.96
N LEU A 5 11.12 -39.34 29.79
CA LEU A 5 10.35 -38.48 30.71
C LEU A 5 11.21 -37.57 31.61
N TYR A 6 11.31 -36.33 31.12
CA TYR A 6 11.34 -35.06 31.85
C TYR A 6 12.52 -34.77 32.80
N LEU A 7 13.37 -33.82 32.38
CA LEU A 7 13.88 -32.73 33.21
C LEU A 7 14.20 -31.58 32.24
N PHE A 8 13.30 -30.62 32.16
CA PHE A 8 13.37 -29.36 32.88
C PHE A 8 14.27 -28.37 32.13
N LEU A 9 13.70 -27.34 31.53
CA LEU A 9 13.08 -26.19 32.21
C LEU A 9 14.07 -25.05 32.06
N VAL A 10 13.65 -24.07 31.26
CA VAL A 10 13.87 -22.65 31.50
C VAL A 10 15.33 -22.24 31.60
N LEU A 11 15.79 -21.48 30.59
CA LEU A 11 16.39 -20.17 30.83
C LEU A 11 16.66 -19.51 29.47
N GLY A 12 15.90 -18.45 29.20
CA GLY A 12 15.88 -17.68 27.96
C GLY A 12 14.44 -17.47 27.49
N LEU A 13 13.48 -17.15 28.37
CA LEU A 13 13.19 -15.75 28.74
C LEU A 13 13.23 -14.86 27.49
N SER A 14 12.11 -14.71 26.79
CA SER A 14 11.05 -13.74 27.14
C SER A 14 11.50 -12.30 26.98
N LEU A 15 11.59 -11.81 25.74
CA LEU A 15 11.33 -10.42 25.32
C LEU A 15 11.08 -10.53 23.79
N SER A 16 9.97 -10.16 23.17
CA SER A 16 8.79 -9.45 23.62
C SER A 16 7.64 -9.88 22.73
N SER A 17 6.49 -10.01 23.36
CA SER A 17 5.16 -9.82 22.79
C SER A 17 5.15 -9.11 21.43
N CYS A 18 4.81 -9.83 20.37
CA CYS A 18 4.00 -9.27 19.29
C CYS A 18 2.60 -9.87 19.38
N LYS A 19 1.91 -9.49 20.47
CA LYS A 19 0.46 -9.44 20.44
C LYS A 19 0.07 -8.17 19.66
N LYS A 20 -0.23 -8.33 18.38
CA LYS A 20 -1.16 -7.48 17.63
C LYS A 20 -2.10 -8.40 16.88
N GLU A 21 -3.09 -8.86 17.63
CA GLU A 21 -4.40 -9.14 17.09
C GLU A 21 -5.04 -7.76 16.88
N ASP A 22 -4.92 -7.21 15.67
CA ASP A 22 -5.71 -6.08 15.21
C ASP A 22 -5.79 -6.18 13.68
N SER A 23 -6.97 -6.60 13.20
CA SER A 23 -7.48 -6.37 11.85
C SER A 23 -6.48 -6.53 10.70
N ASN A 24 -6.28 -7.76 10.21
CA ASN A 24 -5.66 -7.96 8.91
C ASN A 24 -6.67 -7.67 7.78
N GLY A 25 -7.22 -6.45 7.77
CA GLY A 25 -7.82 -5.87 6.60
C GLY A 25 -6.69 -5.50 5.66
N LYS A 26 -6.66 -6.08 4.46
CA LYS A 26 -5.89 -5.51 3.35
C LYS A 26 -6.12 -4.00 3.33
N PRO A 27 -5.12 -3.14 3.11
CA PRO A 27 -5.39 -1.74 2.90
C PRO A 27 -6.30 -1.67 1.68
N GLU A 28 -7.51 -1.16 1.85
CA GLU A 28 -8.51 -1.07 0.77
C GLU A 28 -8.05 -0.14 -0.38
N ASN A 29 -6.90 0.50 -0.19
CA ASN A 29 -6.28 1.51 -1.05
C ASN A 29 -4.93 1.07 -1.63
N ILE A 30 -4.75 -0.22 -1.95
CA ILE A 30 -3.61 -0.68 -2.77
C ILE A 30 -4.05 -0.78 -4.23
N ILE A 31 -3.21 -0.29 -5.14
CA ILE A 31 -3.33 -0.50 -6.58
C ILE A 31 -2.11 -1.27 -7.10
N THR A 32 -2.34 -2.19 -8.03
CA THR A 32 -1.27 -2.94 -8.68
C THR A 32 -0.94 -2.28 -10.01
N LEU A 33 0.29 -1.81 -10.17
CA LEU A 33 0.82 -1.20 -11.39
C LEU A 33 2.06 -1.96 -11.82
N ASP A 34 2.08 -2.48 -13.05
CA ASP A 34 3.20 -3.28 -13.60
C ASP A 34 3.68 -4.42 -12.67
N GLY A 35 2.73 -5.12 -12.06
CA GLY A 35 3.00 -6.25 -11.15
C GLY A 35 3.54 -5.86 -9.77
N LYS A 36 3.63 -4.56 -9.46
CA LYS A 36 3.99 -4.04 -8.14
C LYS A 36 2.78 -3.41 -7.47
N ASP A 37 2.70 -3.63 -6.16
CA ASP A 37 1.63 -3.07 -5.33
C ASP A 37 2.08 -1.72 -4.77
N TYR A 38 1.24 -0.71 -4.98
CA TYR A 38 1.46 0.65 -4.53
C TYR A 38 0.30 1.12 -3.68
N GLU A 39 0.59 1.93 -2.65
CA GLU A 39 -0.45 2.68 -1.95
C GLU A 39 -1.01 3.75 -2.87
N LEU A 40 -2.33 3.76 -3.05
CA LEU A 40 -3.03 4.73 -3.89
C LEU A 40 -2.67 6.16 -3.48
N GLU A 41 -2.62 6.44 -2.19
CA GLU A 41 -2.25 7.77 -1.65
C GLU A 41 -0.83 8.20 -2.06
N ALA A 42 0.13 7.28 -2.07
CA ALA A 42 1.49 7.56 -2.52
C ALA A 42 1.49 7.91 -4.01
N VAL A 43 0.77 7.13 -4.81
CA VAL A 43 0.63 7.37 -6.26
C VAL A 43 -0.07 8.70 -6.53
N THR A 44 -1.16 9.03 -5.81
CA THR A 44 -1.86 10.31 -5.98
C THR A 44 -0.94 11.49 -5.67
N ARG A 45 -0.12 11.41 -4.62
CA ARG A 45 0.85 12.46 -4.27
C ARG A 45 1.91 12.63 -5.35
N GLU A 46 2.43 11.54 -5.90
CA GLU A 46 3.40 11.61 -6.99
C GLU A 46 2.78 12.24 -8.25
N ILE A 47 1.57 11.82 -8.64
CA ILE A 47 0.85 12.42 -9.77
C ILE A 47 0.58 13.92 -9.53
N SER A 48 0.14 14.29 -8.32
CA SER A 48 -0.03 15.69 -7.92
C SER A 48 1.26 16.49 -8.08
N ARG A 49 2.40 15.93 -7.63
CA ARG A 49 3.74 16.53 -7.77
C ARG A 49 4.13 16.73 -9.24
N PHE A 50 3.90 15.73 -10.10
CA PHE A 50 4.27 15.80 -11.52
C PHE A 50 3.38 16.73 -12.35
N THR A 51 2.08 16.75 -12.05
CA THR A 51 1.08 17.52 -12.81
C THR A 51 0.89 18.94 -12.27
N GLY A 52 1.28 19.19 -11.02
CA GLY A 52 1.02 20.45 -10.32
C GLY A 52 -0.44 20.61 -9.87
N ILE A 53 -1.26 19.56 -10.00
CA ILE A 53 -2.67 19.54 -9.59
C ILE A 53 -2.75 19.12 -8.13
N ALA A 54 -3.59 19.76 -7.34
CA ALA A 54 -3.78 19.41 -5.94
C ALA A 54 -4.42 18.02 -5.79
N VAL A 55 -4.06 17.29 -4.73
CA VAL A 55 -4.54 15.92 -4.49
C VAL A 55 -6.08 15.87 -4.40
N GLU A 56 -6.70 16.88 -3.79
CA GLU A 56 -8.14 17.03 -3.66
C GLU A 56 -8.89 17.25 -4.98
N ASP A 57 -8.19 17.72 -6.01
CA ASP A 57 -8.75 17.95 -7.34
C ASP A 57 -8.56 16.72 -8.26
N LEU A 58 -7.86 15.68 -7.80
CA LEU A 58 -7.62 14.44 -8.55
C LEU A 58 -8.64 13.36 -8.16
N VAL A 59 -9.36 12.85 -9.15
CA VAL A 59 -10.31 11.73 -9.01
C VAL A 59 -9.72 10.49 -9.66
N PHE A 60 -9.43 9.47 -8.86
CA PHE A 60 -8.90 8.20 -9.35
C PHE A 60 -9.99 7.35 -10.03
N ASP A 61 -9.72 6.96 -11.27
CA ASP A 61 -10.48 5.96 -12.01
C ASP A 61 -9.73 4.63 -11.99
N LYS A 62 -10.29 3.67 -11.26
CA LYS A 62 -9.73 2.33 -11.09
C LYS A 62 -9.85 1.47 -12.35
N GLU A 63 -10.87 1.68 -13.18
CA GLU A 63 -11.08 0.88 -14.39
C GLU A 63 -10.02 1.20 -15.44
N ASN A 64 -9.68 2.48 -15.57
CA ASN A 64 -8.72 2.97 -16.55
C ASN A 64 -7.31 3.19 -15.99
N LEU A 65 -7.11 3.02 -14.68
CA LEU A 65 -5.86 3.33 -13.96
C LEU A 65 -5.35 4.74 -14.29
N SER A 66 -6.25 5.71 -14.16
CA SER A 66 -6.00 7.11 -14.51
C SER A 66 -6.58 8.06 -13.47
N TYR A 67 -6.15 9.30 -13.49
CA TYR A 67 -6.79 10.39 -12.76
C TYR A 67 -7.52 11.32 -13.72
N THR A 68 -8.62 11.89 -13.24
CA THR A 68 -9.29 13.02 -13.89
C THR A 68 -9.32 14.21 -12.94
N HIS A 69 -9.39 15.42 -13.50
CA HIS A 69 -9.54 16.61 -12.68
C HIS A 69 -11.02 16.81 -12.33
N VAL A 70 -11.35 17.10 -11.07
CA VAL A 70 -12.73 17.19 -10.57
C VAL A 70 -13.60 18.20 -11.34
N ARG A 71 -12.98 19.27 -11.87
CA ARG A 71 -13.64 20.32 -12.68
C ARG A 71 -13.45 20.20 -14.19
N TYR A 72 -12.53 19.35 -14.65
CA TYR A 72 -12.18 19.18 -16.06
C TYR A 72 -12.17 17.70 -16.38
N SER A 73 -13.36 17.12 -16.59
CA SER A 73 -13.54 15.67 -16.74
C SER A 73 -12.95 15.12 -18.04
N ASP A 74 -12.62 16.00 -19.00
CA ASP A 74 -11.90 15.69 -20.23
C ASP A 74 -10.37 15.62 -20.05
N MET A 75 -9.86 16.16 -18.94
CA MET A 75 -8.44 16.06 -18.59
C MET A 75 -8.14 14.70 -17.95
N VAL A 76 -7.66 13.76 -18.77
CA VAL A 76 -7.27 12.41 -18.34
C VAL A 76 -5.76 12.32 -18.17
N ILE A 77 -5.33 11.91 -16.98
CA ILE A 77 -3.93 11.75 -16.59
C ILE A 77 -3.69 10.25 -16.39
N LYS A 78 -2.98 9.61 -17.33
CA LYS A 78 -2.67 8.18 -17.21
C LYS A 78 -1.51 7.97 -16.27
N ILE A 79 -1.65 7.05 -15.31
CA ILE A 79 -0.58 6.77 -14.35
C ILE A 79 0.65 6.19 -15.05
N SER A 80 0.46 5.41 -16.12
CA SER A 80 1.54 4.82 -16.93
C SER A 80 2.56 5.84 -17.44
N ASP A 81 2.12 7.06 -17.70
CA ASP A 81 2.96 8.10 -18.31
C ASP A 81 3.97 8.66 -17.29
N TYR A 82 3.71 8.46 -16.00
CA TYR A 82 4.54 8.94 -14.89
C TYR A 82 5.20 7.82 -14.09
N LEU A 83 4.76 6.57 -14.26
CA LEU A 83 5.26 5.42 -13.52
C LEU A 83 6.80 5.25 -13.56
N PRO A 84 7.52 5.50 -14.67
CA PRO A 84 8.99 5.43 -14.69
C PRO A 84 9.69 6.46 -13.79
N HIS A 85 8.97 7.48 -13.34
CA HIS A 85 9.48 8.58 -12.52
C HIS A 85 9.11 8.46 -11.04
N PHE A 86 8.37 7.42 -10.67
CA PHE A 86 7.98 7.16 -9.29
C PHE A 86 9.21 6.70 -8.48
N GLU A 87 9.55 7.45 -7.43
CA GLU A 87 10.62 7.12 -6.46
C GLU A 87 10.04 6.50 -5.18
N ILE A 88 9.04 5.62 -5.32
CA ILE A 88 8.30 4.96 -4.23
C ILE A 88 8.60 3.46 -4.14
#